data_AF-W2GKL0-F1
#
_entry.id   AF-W2GKL0-F1
#
_cell.length_a   1.000
_cell.length_b   1.000
_cell.length_c   1.000
_cell.angle_alpha   90.00
_cell.angle_beta   90.00
_cell.angle_gamma   90.00
#
_symmetry.space_group_name_H-M   'P 1'
#
loop_
_entity.id
_entity.type
_entity.pdbx_description
1 polymer ?
#
loop_
_entity_poly.entity_id
_entity_poly.type
_entity_poly.pdbx_seq_one_letter_code
_entity_poly.pdbx_strand_id
1 'polypeptide(L)'
;MKFVYPATVLFLLASAAVANQAQGGATNCNAKTSPSITTASTSTAGSSAEMTSSTTTSPVSAASAVDASVATATSAGSIGAEADDSSVLVKSESASASTDSYTASSSDVSTQYSSTTYSSYGSTASSAASANYATSTEASYSSQAASETTGQSSSTSSEAIEAASSSAAATTDSSNTNTTTTAACTLSGTYSEGTDVSSCSSIVISNLSVPKGVTLDLTDIADGATITFEGTTTFGEEEWDGPLILLTGNDLTVTGSGTLDGQGSWYWEKGTSISKPVFFRLKKVLSSTLENFNIKNSPYRTFSILDCEDTTLTGLTLDSSAGDGTAKNTDGFDLSRNVRLTISDCTVYNQDDCLAMQSSNDTTFSGNTCSGGHGISIGSLGGDSVTESDIVSGLTVKNNKIVDSVNGIRIKTIIDLYGTITGATYTDNTLSNVENAIVIHSDYSKSEGGYTGDATSKVEITDITISGLSGTANDIYDILVNPDVVSGWTFSDITVTGDTGSCSGEPSGVGC
;
A
#
# COMPACT_ATOMS: atom_id res chain seq x y z
N MET A 1 23.23 12.08 -65.45
CA MET A 1 21.87 12.16 -66.03
C MET A 1 20.91 11.92 -64.87
N LYS A 2 20.29 12.90 -64.20
CA LYS A 2 19.40 14.02 -64.58
C LYS A 2 18.04 13.60 -65.15
N PHE A 3 17.00 14.25 -64.57
CA PHE A 3 15.52 14.25 -64.79
C PHE A 3 14.72 13.36 -63.82
N VAL A 4 13.95 13.82 -62.81
CA VAL A 4 13.02 14.96 -62.52
C VAL A 4 11.53 14.56 -62.62
N TYR A 5 10.87 14.57 -61.43
CA TYR A 5 9.47 14.77 -60.93
C TYR A 5 8.35 15.33 -61.86
N PRO A 6 7.06 15.56 -61.42
CA PRO A 6 6.32 15.28 -60.15
C PRO A 6 4.85 14.77 -60.31
N ALA A 7 4.13 14.50 -59.20
CA ALA A 7 2.73 14.93 -59.04
C ALA A 7 2.28 14.95 -57.56
N THR A 8 1.67 16.08 -57.20
CA THR A 8 1.16 16.55 -55.91
C THR A 8 -0.27 16.07 -55.65
N VAL A 9 -0.66 15.74 -54.40
CA VAL A 9 -1.99 16.08 -53.86
C VAL A 9 -1.87 16.46 -52.38
N LEU A 10 -2.13 17.74 -52.14
CA LEU A 10 -2.51 18.44 -50.92
C LEU A 10 -4.05 18.34 -50.80
N PHE A 11 -4.65 18.29 -49.59
CA PHE A 11 -5.79 19.15 -49.18
C PHE A 11 -6.33 18.80 -47.77
N LEU A 12 -6.25 19.81 -46.90
CA LEU A 12 -7.20 20.31 -45.90
C LEU A 12 -7.79 19.39 -44.80
N LEU A 13 -7.37 19.71 -43.57
CA LEU A 13 -8.21 19.71 -42.37
C LEU A 13 -9.28 20.82 -42.47
N ALA A 14 -10.54 20.48 -42.21
CA ALA A 14 -11.61 21.43 -41.97
C ALA A 14 -12.42 20.98 -40.75
N SER A 15 -12.46 21.86 -39.75
CA SER A 15 -13.30 21.82 -38.56
C SER A 15 -14.78 21.96 -38.90
N ALA A 16 -15.65 21.29 -38.15
CA ALA A 16 -17.04 21.72 -37.98
C ALA A 16 -17.50 21.43 -36.54
N ALA A 17 -17.72 22.54 -35.83
CA ALA A 17 -18.37 22.61 -34.54
C ALA A 17 -19.85 22.25 -34.66
N VAL A 18 -20.40 21.58 -33.64
CA VAL A 18 -21.84 21.53 -33.40
C VAL A 18 -22.13 22.46 -32.22
N ALA A 19 -22.91 23.49 -32.51
CA ALA A 19 -23.40 24.47 -31.57
C ALA A 19 -24.45 23.84 -30.65
N ASN A 20 -24.29 24.04 -29.34
CA ASN A 20 -25.37 23.88 -28.37
C ASN A 20 -25.77 25.28 -27.89
N GLN A 21 -26.98 25.72 -28.21
CA GLN A 21 -27.52 26.98 -27.69
C GLN A 21 -28.09 26.75 -26.30
N ALA A 22 -27.57 27.49 -25.33
CA ALA A 22 -28.25 27.79 -24.10
C ALA A 22 -28.86 29.21 -24.20
N GLN A 23 -30.14 29.32 -23.83
CA GLN A 23 -30.71 30.54 -23.26
C GLN A 23 -31.43 30.15 -21.96
N GLY A 24 -31.11 30.92 -20.92
CA GLY A 24 -31.40 30.64 -19.53
C GLY A 24 -32.77 31.09 -19.04
N GLY A 25 -32.90 31.15 -17.71
CA GLY A 25 -34.03 31.74 -17.03
C GLY A 25 -34.28 31.12 -15.67
N ALA A 26 -33.79 31.78 -14.63
CA ALA A 26 -33.93 31.40 -13.24
C ALA A 26 -35.32 31.75 -12.64
N THR A 27 -35.56 31.19 -11.46
CA THR A 27 -36.38 31.67 -10.32
C THR A 27 -37.90 31.43 -10.24
N ASN A 28 -38.25 30.63 -9.22
CA ASN A 28 -39.28 30.76 -8.18
C ASN A 28 -40.76 31.05 -8.56
N CYS A 29 -41.67 30.15 -8.16
CA CYS A 29 -42.59 30.37 -7.02
C CYS A 29 -43.52 29.18 -6.71
N ASN A 30 -43.81 29.03 -5.42
CA ASN A 30 -44.75 28.12 -4.72
C ASN A 30 -46.16 27.96 -5.32
N ALA A 31 -46.73 26.76 -5.19
CA ALA A 31 -48.04 26.44 -4.55
C ALA A 31 -48.35 24.95 -4.80
N LYS A 32 -48.31 24.04 -3.83
CA LYS A 32 -49.26 23.72 -2.74
C LYS A 32 -50.68 23.31 -3.21
N THR A 33 -51.13 22.19 -2.63
CA THR A 33 -52.49 21.58 -2.59
C THR A 33 -52.91 20.77 -3.82
N SER A 34 -53.68 19.67 -3.75
CA SER A 34 -53.89 18.53 -2.84
C SER A 34 -54.94 17.63 -3.56
N PRO A 35 -55.21 16.39 -3.09
CA PRO A 35 -55.61 15.26 -3.92
C PRO A 35 -57.09 14.86 -3.78
N SER A 36 -57.52 13.85 -4.53
CA SER A 36 -58.76 13.05 -4.38
C SER A 36 -58.74 11.99 -5.51
N ILE A 37 -59.13 10.71 -5.39
CA ILE A 37 -60.01 9.96 -4.49
C ILE A 37 -59.73 8.44 -4.79
N THR A 38 -59.38 7.61 -3.79
CA THR A 38 -60.23 6.56 -3.13
C THR A 38 -60.55 5.34 -4.01
N THR A 39 -60.17 4.10 -3.68
CA THR A 39 -60.70 3.20 -2.63
C THR A 39 -59.83 1.91 -2.64
N ALA A 40 -59.21 1.47 -1.54
CA ALA A 40 -59.73 0.59 -0.47
C ALA A 40 -60.28 -0.76 -1.00
N SER A 41 -59.85 -1.96 -0.59
CA SER A 41 -59.77 -2.41 0.81
C SER A 41 -59.22 -3.86 0.97
N THR A 42 -58.48 -4.05 2.08
CA THR A 42 -58.44 -5.18 3.07
C THR A 42 -57.95 -6.58 2.64
N SER A 43 -56.78 -7.05 3.15
CA SER A 43 -56.48 -7.71 4.46
C SER A 43 -56.65 -9.25 4.37
N THR A 44 -55.84 -10.14 4.96
CA THR A 44 -55.33 -10.22 6.34
C THR A 44 -54.31 -11.37 6.46
N ALA A 45 -53.61 -11.42 7.61
CA ALA A 45 -52.41 -12.19 7.95
C ALA A 45 -52.61 -13.59 8.60
N GLY A 46 -51.47 -14.25 8.92
CA GLY A 46 -51.28 -15.33 9.93
C GLY A 46 -50.90 -16.70 9.30
N SER A 47 -50.06 -17.60 9.84
CA SER A 47 -49.39 -17.77 11.13
C SER A 47 -48.38 -18.95 11.04
N SER A 48 -47.50 -19.03 12.04
CA SER A 48 -46.48 -20.02 12.48
C SER A 48 -46.73 -21.54 12.39
N ALA A 49 -45.64 -22.34 12.47
CA ALA A 49 -45.54 -23.61 13.22
C ALA A 49 -44.07 -24.05 13.50
N GLU A 50 -43.82 -24.57 14.72
CA GLU A 50 -42.60 -25.25 15.20
C GLU A 50 -42.65 -26.80 15.00
N MET A 51 -41.48 -27.45 15.11
CA MET A 51 -41.13 -28.49 16.14
C MET A 51 -40.61 -29.88 15.67
N THR A 52 -39.52 -30.31 16.33
CA THR A 52 -39.00 -31.69 16.61
C THR A 52 -38.26 -32.46 15.49
N SER A 53 -37.36 -33.44 15.71
CA SER A 53 -36.34 -33.78 16.73
C SER A 53 -35.63 -35.07 16.25
N SER A 54 -34.45 -35.37 16.82
CA SER A 54 -33.87 -36.70 17.07
C SER A 54 -32.61 -37.15 16.28
N THR A 55 -31.70 -37.64 17.12
CA THR A 55 -30.34 -38.17 17.02
C THR A 55 -30.25 -39.61 16.48
N THR A 56 -29.08 -40.03 15.96
CA THR A 56 -28.34 -41.26 16.36
C THR A 56 -27.02 -41.50 15.58
N THR A 57 -25.90 -41.51 16.34
CA THR A 57 -24.75 -42.44 16.37
C THR A 57 -24.18 -43.15 15.11
N SER A 58 -22.86 -43.01 14.93
CA SER A 58 -21.84 -43.82 14.19
C SER A 58 -21.82 -45.33 14.58
N PRO A 59 -20.97 -46.28 14.05
CA PRO A 59 -19.63 -46.11 13.42
C PRO A 59 -19.13 -47.20 12.39
N VAL A 60 -17.83 -47.08 12.00
CA VAL A 60 -16.81 -48.11 11.61
C VAL A 60 -16.59 -48.55 10.14
N SER A 61 -15.34 -48.31 9.68
CA SER A 61 -14.43 -49.05 8.76
C SER A 61 -14.82 -49.42 7.32
N ALA A 62 -13.96 -49.07 6.36
CA ALA A 62 -12.83 -49.90 5.86
C ALA A 62 -12.46 -49.48 4.42
N ALA A 63 -11.16 -49.58 4.12
CA ALA A 63 -10.54 -49.26 2.85
C ALA A 63 -10.98 -50.16 1.68
N SER A 64 -11.02 -49.59 0.47
CA SER A 64 -10.50 -50.26 -0.74
C SER A 64 -10.18 -49.24 -1.82
N ALA A 65 -9.06 -49.49 -2.49
CA ALA A 65 -8.42 -48.63 -3.47
C ALA A 65 -9.06 -48.69 -4.88
N VAL A 66 -8.65 -47.70 -5.69
CA VAL A 66 -8.60 -47.60 -7.16
C VAL A 66 -9.87 -47.87 -7.97
N ASP A 67 -10.39 -46.82 -8.61
CA ASP A 67 -10.37 -46.78 -10.08
C ASP A 67 -10.09 -45.36 -10.57
N ALA A 68 -9.24 -45.27 -11.59
CA ALA A 68 -8.76 -44.05 -12.19
C ALA A 68 -9.68 -43.70 -13.37
N SER A 69 -10.29 -42.52 -13.34
CA SER A 69 -10.77 -41.86 -14.55
C SER A 69 -10.02 -40.54 -14.72
N VAL A 70 -9.02 -40.62 -15.60
CA VAL A 70 -8.30 -39.50 -16.20
C VAL A 70 -9.30 -38.53 -16.80
N ALA A 71 -9.39 -37.33 -16.23
CA ALA A 71 -9.88 -36.14 -16.91
C ALA A 71 -8.67 -35.23 -17.11
N THR A 72 -8.07 -35.29 -18.29
CA THR A 72 -7.15 -34.28 -18.79
C THR A 72 -7.90 -32.95 -18.88
N ALA A 73 -7.74 -32.09 -17.89
CA ALA A 73 -8.07 -30.68 -17.99
C ALA A 73 -6.78 -29.94 -18.31
N THR A 74 -6.51 -29.73 -19.60
CA THR A 74 -5.66 -28.62 -20.05
C THR A 74 -6.44 -27.34 -19.78
N SER A 75 -6.19 -26.70 -18.64
CA SER A 75 -6.55 -25.30 -18.42
C SER A 75 -5.25 -24.50 -18.39
N ALA A 76 -4.86 -23.97 -19.55
CA ALA A 76 -4.12 -22.73 -19.58
C ALA A 76 -5.06 -21.68 -18.96
N GLY A 77 -4.87 -21.40 -17.68
CA GLY A 77 -5.54 -20.31 -17.00
C GLY A 77 -5.04 -19.01 -17.61
N SER A 78 -5.92 -18.30 -18.31
CA SER A 78 -5.68 -16.93 -18.71
C SER A 78 -5.52 -16.09 -17.45
N ILE A 79 -4.28 -15.66 -17.18
CA ILE A 79 -3.96 -14.49 -16.36
C ILE A 79 -4.93 -13.36 -16.72
N GLY A 80 -5.72 -12.93 -15.75
CA GLY A 80 -6.62 -11.80 -15.92
C GLY A 80 -5.79 -10.53 -16.06
N ALA A 81 -5.99 -9.80 -17.15
CA ALA A 81 -5.37 -8.51 -17.40
C ALA A 81 -5.58 -7.55 -16.21
N GLU A 82 -4.50 -7.23 -15.49
CA GLU A 82 -4.42 -6.16 -14.50
C GLU A 82 -4.27 -4.78 -15.16
N ALA A 83 -5.37 -4.03 -15.25
CA ALA A 83 -5.31 -2.61 -15.59
C ALA A 83 -4.82 -1.81 -14.36
N ASP A 84 -3.50 -1.62 -14.24
CA ASP A 84 -2.90 -0.65 -13.32
C ASP A 84 -3.15 0.78 -13.86
N ASP A 85 -4.30 1.36 -13.55
CA ASP A 85 -4.56 2.79 -13.80
C ASP A 85 -3.98 3.65 -12.67
N SER A 86 -2.68 3.84 -12.75
CA SER A 86 -1.93 4.84 -11.97
C SER A 86 -1.67 6.13 -12.79
N SER A 87 -2.47 6.43 -13.82
CA SER A 87 -2.25 7.58 -14.73
C SER A 87 -2.41 8.98 -14.11
N VAL A 88 -2.55 9.10 -12.79
CA VAL A 88 -2.71 10.39 -12.09
C VAL A 88 -1.46 10.73 -11.25
N LEU A 89 -0.26 10.75 -11.84
CA LEU A 89 0.90 11.41 -11.22
C LEU A 89 1.99 11.89 -12.20
N VAL A 90 1.68 12.40 -13.41
CA VAL A 90 2.62 13.30 -14.11
C VAL A 90 1.86 14.34 -14.95
N LYS A 91 1.61 15.53 -14.39
CA LYS A 91 1.56 16.76 -15.20
C LYS A 91 2.70 17.65 -14.71
N SER A 92 3.73 17.75 -15.54
CA SER A 92 4.77 18.77 -15.42
C SER A 92 4.13 20.16 -15.49
N GLU A 93 4.10 20.90 -14.39
CA GLU A 93 3.77 22.33 -14.43
C GLU A 93 4.96 23.10 -14.98
N SER A 94 4.87 23.47 -16.26
CA SER A 94 5.74 24.45 -16.88
C SER A 94 5.41 25.84 -16.32
N ALA A 95 6.30 26.39 -15.50
CA ALA A 95 6.22 27.79 -15.06
C ALA A 95 6.38 28.72 -16.27
N SER A 96 5.28 29.36 -16.69
CA SER A 96 5.29 30.45 -17.67
C SER A 96 5.74 31.74 -16.98
N ALA A 97 6.94 32.23 -17.33
CA ALA A 97 7.41 33.55 -16.93
C ALA A 97 6.60 34.64 -17.65
N SER A 98 5.84 35.44 -16.89
CA SER A 98 5.31 36.71 -17.37
C SER A 98 6.38 37.80 -17.20
N THR A 99 6.77 38.40 -18.31
CA THR A 99 7.58 39.61 -18.36
C THR A 99 6.79 40.80 -17.85
N ASP A 100 7.29 41.50 -16.83
CA ASP A 100 7.04 42.93 -16.71
C ASP A 100 8.29 43.67 -16.21
N SER A 101 8.63 44.69 -16.96
CA SER A 101 9.84 45.51 -16.89
C SER A 101 9.67 46.65 -15.89
N TYR A 102 10.60 46.81 -14.95
CA TYR A 102 10.94 48.13 -14.40
C TYR A 102 12.43 48.24 -14.08
N THR A 103 12.96 49.39 -14.47
CA THR A 103 14.36 49.84 -14.51
C THR A 103 15.03 49.93 -13.15
N ALA A 104 16.25 49.40 -13.06
CA ALA A 104 17.14 49.53 -11.92
C ALA A 104 17.89 50.89 -11.89
N SER A 105 18.04 51.43 -10.69
CA SER A 105 19.03 52.45 -10.32
C SER A 105 20.07 51.79 -9.40
N SER A 106 21.34 51.96 -9.76
CA SER A 106 22.55 51.41 -9.18
C SER A 106 22.83 51.77 -7.71
N SER A 107 23.41 50.84 -6.94
CA SER A 107 24.75 51.02 -6.34
C SER A 107 25.25 49.72 -5.68
N ASP A 108 26.57 49.56 -5.78
CA ASP A 108 27.42 48.39 -5.58
C ASP A 108 27.40 47.73 -4.18
N VAL A 109 27.69 46.43 -4.10
CA VAL A 109 29.05 45.89 -3.81
C VAL A 109 29.05 44.36 -3.82
N SER A 110 30.07 43.84 -4.52
CA SER A 110 30.44 42.46 -4.82
C SER A 110 30.83 41.58 -3.63
N THR A 111 30.43 40.31 -3.63
CA THR A 111 31.35 39.17 -3.44
C THR A 111 30.86 37.97 -4.26
N GLN A 112 31.71 37.48 -5.17
CA GLN A 112 31.45 36.36 -6.08
C GLN A 112 31.83 35.02 -5.46
N TYR A 113 30.94 34.03 -5.58
CA TYR A 113 31.30 32.63 -5.77
C TYR A 113 30.96 32.28 -7.23
N SER A 114 31.97 31.83 -7.98
CA SER A 114 31.79 31.31 -9.33
C SER A 114 32.10 29.81 -9.34
N SER A 115 31.15 29.08 -9.92
CA SER A 115 31.29 27.78 -10.58
C SER A 115 32.52 27.75 -11.50
N THR A 116 33.02 26.62 -12.01
CA THR A 116 32.29 25.74 -12.95
C THR A 116 33.19 24.55 -13.35
N THR A 117 32.53 23.41 -13.65
CA THR A 117 32.82 22.39 -14.69
C THR A 117 34.09 21.55 -14.67
N TYR A 118 33.84 20.24 -14.63
CA TYR A 118 34.70 19.15 -15.08
C TYR A 118 34.65 18.98 -16.60
N SER A 119 35.81 18.76 -17.22
CA SER A 119 35.92 18.02 -18.47
C SER A 119 37.24 17.22 -18.48
N SER A 120 37.18 16.13 -19.23
CA SER A 120 38.05 14.95 -19.31
C SER A 120 39.50 15.19 -19.76
N TYR A 121 40.40 14.25 -19.41
CA TYR A 121 41.43 13.68 -20.29
C TYR A 121 42.09 12.46 -19.62
N GLY A 122 42.40 11.42 -20.41
CA GLY A 122 42.87 10.13 -19.92
C GLY A 122 44.38 9.88 -19.97
N SER A 123 44.71 8.69 -19.48
CA SER A 123 45.78 7.76 -19.88
C SER A 123 47.08 7.67 -19.06
N THR A 124 47.42 6.39 -18.81
CA THR A 124 48.74 5.74 -18.62
C THR A 124 49.35 5.59 -17.21
N ALA A 125 49.16 4.36 -16.69
CA ALA A 125 50.15 3.40 -16.15
C ALA A 125 51.36 3.88 -15.31
N SER A 126 51.50 3.33 -14.10
CA SER A 126 52.54 2.31 -13.80
C SER A 126 52.57 1.84 -12.33
N SER A 127 52.68 0.51 -12.18
CA SER A 127 53.44 -0.28 -11.19
C SER A 127 53.50 0.10 -9.70
N ALA A 128 53.05 -0.83 -8.84
CA ALA A 128 53.85 -1.59 -7.85
C ALA A 128 52.91 -2.17 -6.76
N ALA A 129 52.71 -3.49 -6.72
CA ALA A 129 53.25 -4.41 -5.70
C ALA A 129 52.81 -4.07 -4.26
N SER A 130 51.80 -4.76 -3.71
CA SER A 130 51.88 -6.05 -2.98
C SER A 130 51.98 -5.88 -1.46
N ALA A 131 51.02 -6.54 -0.79
CA ALA A 131 51.12 -7.19 0.52
C ALA A 131 51.15 -6.31 1.79
N ASN A 132 50.07 -6.33 2.57
CA ASN A 132 49.92 -7.23 3.73
C ASN A 132 48.68 -6.84 4.55
N TYR A 133 47.69 -7.73 4.54
CA TYR A 133 46.62 -7.74 5.54
C TYR A 133 47.16 -8.46 6.77
N ALA A 134 47.28 -7.73 7.89
CA ALA A 134 47.56 -8.30 9.20
C ALA A 134 46.32 -8.15 10.08
N THR A 135 45.93 -9.31 10.61
CA THR A 135 44.86 -9.63 11.56
C THR A 135 44.96 -8.91 12.91
N SER A 136 43.80 -8.63 13.53
CA SER A 136 43.46 -8.76 14.96
C SER A 136 42.23 -7.87 15.24
N THR A 137 41.17 -8.20 15.98
CA THR A 137 40.91 -9.19 17.04
C THR A 137 39.39 -9.37 17.18
N GLU A 138 38.95 -10.60 17.44
CA GLU A 138 37.60 -10.94 17.92
C GLU A 138 37.36 -10.49 19.37
N ALA A 139 36.11 -10.17 19.69
CA ALA A 139 35.59 -10.13 21.05
C ALA A 139 34.49 -11.18 21.21
N SER A 140 34.78 -12.17 22.03
CA SER A 140 33.94 -13.30 22.42
C SER A 140 32.82 -12.89 23.39
N TYR A 141 31.57 -13.28 23.11
CA TYR A 141 30.48 -13.36 24.08
C TYR A 141 30.35 -14.80 24.59
N SER A 142 30.41 -14.95 25.91
CA SER A 142 30.20 -16.21 26.63
C SER A 142 28.73 -16.35 27.02
N SER A 143 28.08 -17.43 26.58
CA SER A 143 26.82 -17.91 27.13
C SER A 143 27.08 -18.99 28.20
N GLN A 144 26.41 -18.87 29.35
CA GLN A 144 26.27 -19.98 30.29
C GLN A 144 24.79 -20.29 30.48
N ALA A 145 24.46 -21.56 30.24
CA ALA A 145 23.20 -22.18 30.58
C ALA A 145 23.15 -22.54 32.07
N ALA A 146 21.95 -22.54 32.65
CA ALA A 146 21.65 -23.31 33.85
C ALA A 146 20.19 -23.82 33.83
N SER A 147 20.08 -25.05 34.31
CA SER A 147 18.97 -26.01 34.24
C SER A 147 17.85 -25.77 35.26
N GLU A 148 16.68 -26.34 34.94
CA GLU A 148 15.49 -26.54 35.76
C GLU A 148 15.76 -27.16 37.15
N THR A 149 14.99 -26.78 38.18
CA THR A 149 14.24 -27.74 39.03
C THR A 149 13.09 -27.07 39.81
N THR A 150 12.00 -27.86 39.94
CA THR A 150 10.73 -27.80 40.69
C THR A 150 10.62 -27.05 42.04
N GLY A 151 9.41 -26.55 42.35
CA GLY A 151 8.95 -26.43 43.75
C GLY A 151 7.85 -25.40 44.10
N GLN A 152 6.58 -25.79 43.90
CA GLN A 152 5.42 -25.67 44.81
C GLN A 152 5.17 -24.41 45.69
N SER A 153 4.01 -23.77 45.43
CA SER A 153 2.98 -23.21 46.34
C SER A 153 3.38 -22.51 47.66
N SER A 154 2.95 -21.27 47.85
CA SER A 154 1.90 -20.91 48.84
C SER A 154 1.62 -19.41 48.90
N SER A 155 0.33 -19.13 49.08
CA SER A 155 -0.33 -17.89 49.46
C SER A 155 0.20 -17.29 50.76
N THR A 156 0.22 -15.95 50.88
CA THR A 156 -0.41 -15.24 52.01
C THR A 156 -0.54 -13.73 51.75
N SER A 157 -1.70 -13.24 52.15
CA SER A 157 -2.23 -11.89 52.28
C SER A 157 -1.58 -11.02 53.36
N SER A 158 -1.62 -9.69 53.18
CA SER A 158 -1.90 -8.65 54.20
C SER A 158 -1.83 -7.27 53.53
N GLU A 159 -2.96 -6.61 53.27
CA GLU A 159 -3.65 -5.62 54.13
C GLU A 159 -2.99 -4.23 54.19
N ALA A 160 -3.88 -3.25 54.03
CA ALA A 160 -3.67 -1.83 53.88
C ALA A 160 -3.41 -1.11 55.21
N ILE A 161 -2.80 0.08 55.14
CA ILE A 161 -2.94 1.13 56.15
C ILE A 161 -3.21 2.47 55.43
N GLU A 162 -4.42 2.99 55.64
CA GLU A 162 -4.77 4.39 55.45
C GLU A 162 -4.08 5.27 56.51
N ALA A 163 -3.67 6.47 56.13
CA ALA A 163 -3.60 7.59 57.04
C ALA A 163 -3.95 8.89 56.29
N ALA A 164 -5.14 9.40 56.59
CA ALA A 164 -5.56 10.76 56.25
C ALA A 164 -4.87 11.77 57.18
N SER A 165 -4.48 12.92 56.63
CA SER A 165 -4.27 14.15 57.41
C SER A 165 -4.64 15.37 56.58
N SER A 166 -5.66 16.07 57.05
CA SER A 166 -6.15 17.35 56.58
C SER A 166 -5.27 18.52 57.06
N SER A 167 -4.97 19.47 56.18
CA SER A 167 -4.89 20.90 56.56
C SER A 167 -4.96 21.78 55.32
N ALA A 168 -6.02 22.59 55.25
CA ALA A 168 -6.16 23.70 54.31
C ALA A 168 -5.49 24.96 54.89
N ALA A 169 -4.75 25.70 54.07
CA ALA A 169 -5.07 27.08 53.68
C ALA A 169 -3.89 27.75 52.94
N ALA A 170 -4.28 28.59 51.98
CA ALA A 170 -3.53 29.23 50.91
C ALA A 170 -2.41 30.20 51.34
N THR A 171 -1.46 30.45 50.42
CA THR A 171 -1.39 31.70 49.64
C THR A 171 -0.31 31.63 48.54
N THR A 172 -0.75 31.92 47.30
CA THR A 172 -0.06 32.63 46.21
C THR A 172 1.41 32.32 45.89
N ASP A 173 1.64 31.58 44.81
CA ASP A 173 2.70 31.91 43.87
C ASP A 173 2.20 31.75 42.43
N SER A 174 2.37 32.80 41.63
CA SER A 174 2.00 32.88 40.23
C SER A 174 3.16 32.33 39.40
N SER A 175 3.29 31.01 39.34
CA SER A 175 4.05 30.37 38.27
C SER A 175 3.12 30.19 37.08
N ASN A 176 3.33 31.02 36.07
CA ASN A 176 2.72 30.92 34.75
C ASN A 176 3.20 29.61 34.08
N THR A 177 2.62 28.48 34.47
CA THR A 177 2.60 27.29 33.63
C THR A 177 1.60 27.61 32.54
N ASN A 178 2.11 27.97 31.37
CA ASN A 178 1.34 27.89 30.13
C ASN A 178 1.10 26.39 29.88
N THR A 179 0.17 25.80 30.64
CA THR A 179 -0.52 24.57 30.26
C THR A 179 -1.25 24.93 28.99
N THR A 180 -0.60 24.66 27.85
CA THR A 180 -1.27 24.57 26.56
C THR A 180 -2.42 23.59 26.77
N THR A 181 -3.62 24.11 27.00
CA THR A 181 -4.84 23.31 27.00
C THR A 181 -4.92 22.71 25.62
N THR A 182 -4.58 21.43 25.53
CA THR A 182 -4.76 20.59 24.34
C THR A 182 -6.22 20.69 23.91
N ALA A 183 -6.49 21.39 22.82
CA ALA A 183 -7.84 21.45 22.29
C ALA A 183 -8.20 20.05 21.79
N ALA A 184 -9.13 19.40 22.49
CA ALA A 184 -9.66 18.11 22.10
C ALA A 184 -10.91 18.35 21.24
N CYS A 185 -10.98 17.65 20.10
CA CYS A 185 -12.06 17.74 19.15
C CYS A 185 -12.69 16.36 18.98
N THR A 186 -14.01 16.32 18.78
CA THR A 186 -14.72 15.07 18.52
C THR A 186 -15.55 15.22 17.26
N LEU A 187 -15.26 14.38 16.26
CA LEU A 187 -16.04 14.24 15.03
C LEU A 187 -16.95 13.03 15.18
N SER A 188 -18.27 13.24 15.07
CA SER A 188 -19.27 12.17 15.17
C SER A 188 -20.52 12.51 14.37
N GLY A 189 -21.38 11.52 14.11
CA GLY A 189 -22.59 11.73 13.31
C GLY A 189 -22.24 11.90 11.84
N THR A 190 -22.81 12.90 11.15
CA THR A 190 -22.50 13.14 9.73
C THR A 190 -21.35 14.14 9.58
N TYR A 191 -20.30 13.75 8.88
CA TYR A 191 -19.18 14.62 8.56
C TYR A 191 -19.63 15.80 7.69
N SER A 192 -19.15 17.00 8.02
CA SER A 192 -19.33 18.19 7.21
C SER A 192 -18.03 18.51 6.50
N GLU A 193 -18.06 18.60 5.18
CA GLU A 193 -16.89 18.98 4.38
C GLU A 193 -16.35 20.35 4.84
N GLY A 194 -15.02 20.46 4.95
CA GLY A 194 -14.36 21.66 5.47
C GLY A 194 -14.44 21.84 6.99
N THR A 195 -14.71 20.77 7.75
CA THR A 195 -14.62 20.82 9.22
C THR A 195 -13.19 21.15 9.64
N ASP A 196 -13.01 22.27 10.32
CA ASP A 196 -11.71 22.74 10.80
C ASP A 196 -11.30 22.01 12.09
N VAL A 197 -10.21 21.26 12.02
CA VAL A 197 -9.56 20.59 13.16
C VAL A 197 -8.13 21.09 13.40
N SER A 198 -7.73 22.19 12.76
CA SER A 198 -6.34 22.68 12.75
C SER A 198 -5.81 23.13 14.11
N SER A 199 -6.71 23.50 15.03
CA SER A 199 -6.35 23.86 16.40
C SER A 199 -6.30 22.68 17.36
N CYS A 200 -6.75 21.50 16.92
CA CYS A 200 -6.94 20.33 17.78
C CYS A 200 -5.64 19.53 17.91
N SER A 201 -5.17 19.32 19.14
CA SER A 201 -4.04 18.42 19.41
C SER A 201 -4.49 16.97 19.68
N SER A 202 -5.80 16.78 19.91
CA SER A 202 -6.42 15.46 20.03
C SER A 202 -7.75 15.46 19.27
N ILE A 203 -7.94 14.50 18.38
CA ILE A 203 -9.12 14.38 17.51
C ILE A 203 -9.68 12.98 17.69
N VAL A 204 -10.87 12.87 18.29
CA VAL A 204 -11.59 11.60 18.38
C VAL A 204 -12.60 11.53 17.24
N ILE A 205 -12.51 10.51 16.40
CA ILE A 205 -13.43 10.25 15.30
C ILE A 205 -14.28 9.05 15.71
N SER A 206 -15.53 9.31 16.11
CA SER A 206 -16.40 8.32 16.73
C SER A 206 -17.73 8.19 15.99
N ASN A 207 -17.98 7.01 15.41
CA ASN A 207 -19.22 6.70 14.70
C ASN A 207 -19.57 7.75 13.62
N LEU A 208 -18.57 8.12 12.80
CA LEU A 208 -18.69 9.16 11.79
C LEU A 208 -19.21 8.58 10.47
N SER A 209 -20.16 9.25 9.84
CA SER A 209 -20.65 8.94 8.50
C SER A 209 -20.19 10.04 7.55
N VAL A 210 -19.27 9.71 6.66
CA VAL A 210 -18.76 10.61 5.63
C VAL A 210 -19.71 10.55 4.43
N PRO A 211 -20.27 11.70 3.98
CA PRO A 211 -21.17 11.71 2.82
C PRO A 211 -20.52 11.14 1.56
N LYS A 212 -21.35 10.70 0.62
CA LYS A 212 -20.87 10.22 -0.68
C LYS A 212 -20.09 11.31 -1.43
N GLY A 213 -19.01 10.91 -2.11
CA GLY A 213 -18.17 11.83 -2.88
C GLY A 213 -17.37 12.84 -2.05
N VAL A 214 -17.33 12.67 -0.72
CA VAL A 214 -16.62 13.58 0.20
C VAL A 214 -15.43 12.85 0.81
N THR A 215 -14.27 13.52 0.85
CA THR A 215 -13.09 13.07 1.58
C THR A 215 -13.18 13.47 3.05
N LEU A 216 -12.87 12.55 3.96
CA LEU A 216 -12.48 12.91 5.33
C LEU A 216 -11.08 13.53 5.26
N ASP A 217 -11.06 14.85 5.25
CA ASP A 217 -9.85 15.66 5.08
C ASP A 217 -9.18 15.92 6.43
N LEU A 218 -7.98 15.37 6.59
CA LEU A 218 -7.12 15.52 7.78
C LEU A 218 -5.76 16.11 7.35
N THR A 219 -5.76 17.05 6.40
CA THR A 219 -4.52 17.68 5.90
C THR A 219 -4.07 18.89 6.72
N ASP A 220 -5.01 19.60 7.33
CA ASP A 220 -4.75 20.76 8.19
C ASP A 220 -4.86 20.37 9.66
N ILE A 221 -4.00 19.46 10.12
CA ILE A 221 -3.91 19.02 11.51
C ILE A 221 -2.63 19.56 12.17
N ALA A 222 -2.70 19.85 13.47
CA ALA A 222 -1.54 20.32 14.21
C ALA A 222 -0.45 19.24 14.27
N ASP A 223 0.82 19.65 14.15
CA ASP A 223 1.95 18.77 14.41
C ASP A 223 1.85 18.18 15.83
N GLY A 224 2.21 16.92 16.01
CA GLY A 224 2.08 16.25 17.31
C GLY A 224 0.67 15.76 17.63
N ALA A 225 -0.32 15.98 16.75
CA ALA A 225 -1.70 15.64 17.05
C ALA A 225 -1.94 14.13 17.14
N THR A 226 -2.81 13.74 18.06
CA THR A 226 -3.33 12.37 18.16
C THR A 226 -4.72 12.28 17.54
N ILE A 227 -4.91 11.40 16.56
CA ILE A 227 -6.20 11.04 15.98
C ILE A 227 -6.59 9.66 16.51
N THR A 228 -7.79 9.53 17.06
CA THR A 228 -8.30 8.26 17.62
C THR A 228 -9.59 7.88 16.94
N PHE A 229 -9.59 6.74 16.22
CA PHE A 229 -10.80 6.15 15.65
C PHE A 229 -11.52 5.28 16.68
N GLU A 230 -12.82 5.51 16.84
CA GLU A 230 -13.71 4.77 17.73
C GLU A 230 -15.01 4.39 17.03
N GLY A 231 -15.62 3.28 17.45
CA GLY A 231 -16.85 2.79 16.84
C GLY A 231 -16.66 2.45 15.37
N THR A 232 -17.64 2.78 14.52
CA THR A 232 -17.58 2.51 13.08
C THR A 232 -17.73 3.79 12.26
N THR A 233 -16.70 4.11 11.47
CA THR A 233 -16.77 5.16 10.45
C THR A 233 -17.18 4.56 9.12
N THR A 234 -18.13 5.18 8.41
CA THR A 234 -18.65 4.70 7.11
C THR A 234 -18.55 5.78 6.05
N PHE A 235 -18.51 5.39 4.77
CA PHE A 235 -18.42 6.31 3.64
C PHE A 235 -19.59 6.10 2.69
N GLY A 236 -20.18 7.19 2.20
CA GLY A 236 -21.25 7.12 1.21
C GLY A 236 -20.76 6.62 -0.15
N GLU A 237 -21.56 5.73 -0.76
CA GLU A 237 -21.26 5.07 -2.03
C GLU A 237 -21.39 6.03 -3.23
N GLU A 238 -20.30 6.17 -3.99
CA GLU A 238 -20.24 6.97 -5.22
C GLU A 238 -19.14 6.43 -6.14
N GLU A 239 -19.32 6.56 -7.47
CA GLU A 239 -18.28 6.24 -8.47
C GLU A 239 -17.39 7.49 -8.64
N TRP A 240 -16.22 7.49 -8.00
CA TRP A 240 -15.22 8.56 -8.01
C TRP A 240 -13.86 7.99 -7.59
N ASP A 241 -12.78 8.72 -7.83
CA ASP A 241 -11.41 8.22 -7.62
C ASP A 241 -10.90 8.39 -6.16
N GLY A 242 -11.68 9.09 -5.31
CA GLY A 242 -11.33 9.30 -3.91
C GLY A 242 -10.21 10.33 -3.69
N PRO A 243 -9.52 10.27 -2.53
CA PRO A 243 -9.57 9.19 -1.54
C PRO A 243 -10.72 9.36 -0.53
N LEU A 244 -11.09 8.27 0.16
CA LEU A 244 -12.06 8.34 1.26
C LEU A 244 -11.49 9.11 2.47
N ILE A 245 -10.22 8.90 2.80
CA ILE A 245 -9.49 9.63 3.83
C ILE A 245 -8.19 10.19 3.23
N LEU A 246 -7.89 11.45 3.51
CA LEU A 246 -6.63 12.09 3.17
C LEU A 246 -5.93 12.59 4.44
N LEU A 247 -4.68 12.19 4.66
CA LEU A 247 -3.88 12.60 5.81
C LEU A 247 -2.55 13.20 5.35
N THR A 248 -2.19 14.34 5.94
CA THR A 248 -0.91 15.03 5.83
C THR A 248 -0.52 15.59 7.19
N GLY A 249 0.76 15.58 7.55
CA GLY A 249 1.24 16.24 8.76
C GLY A 249 2.52 15.62 9.31
N ASN A 250 2.96 16.14 10.45
CA ASN A 250 4.22 15.75 11.09
C ASN A 250 4.01 15.35 12.55
N ASP A 251 4.77 14.35 13.00
CA ASP A 251 4.75 13.87 14.40
C ASP A 251 3.35 13.40 14.86
N LEU A 252 2.60 12.77 13.96
CA LEU A 252 1.23 12.37 14.23
C LEU A 252 1.16 11.01 14.89
N THR A 253 0.15 10.81 15.73
CA THR A 253 -0.28 9.48 16.19
C THR A 253 -1.70 9.23 15.73
N VAL A 254 -1.92 8.23 14.88
CA VAL A 254 -3.26 7.77 14.47
C VAL A 254 -3.49 6.41 15.08
N THR A 255 -4.50 6.27 15.93
CA THR A 255 -4.71 5.05 16.71
C THR A 255 -6.19 4.76 16.94
N GLY A 256 -6.49 3.74 17.73
CA GLY A 256 -7.83 3.46 18.24
C GLY A 256 -8.40 2.13 17.78
N SER A 257 -9.40 1.64 18.51
CA SER A 257 -10.05 0.34 18.24
C SER A 257 -11.17 0.40 17.20
N GLY A 258 -11.35 1.57 16.56
CA GLY A 258 -12.40 1.78 15.58
C GLY A 258 -12.26 0.91 14.32
N THR A 259 -13.37 0.82 13.60
CA THR A 259 -13.45 0.22 12.27
C THR A 259 -13.80 1.28 11.24
N LEU A 260 -13.04 1.34 10.15
CA LEU A 260 -13.33 2.16 8.99
C LEU A 260 -13.92 1.24 7.91
N ASP A 261 -15.22 1.32 7.65
CA ASP A 261 -15.92 0.48 6.67
C ASP A 261 -16.13 1.24 5.35
N GLY A 262 -15.43 0.80 4.31
CA GLY A 262 -15.39 1.42 2.99
C GLY A 262 -16.59 1.09 2.11
N GLN A 263 -17.52 0.24 2.58
CA GLN A 263 -18.70 -0.18 1.82
C GLN A 263 -18.36 -0.86 0.47
N GLY A 264 -17.24 -1.58 0.42
CA GLY A 264 -16.67 -2.15 -0.80
C GLY A 264 -17.62 -3.05 -1.61
N SER A 265 -18.56 -3.75 -0.98
CA SER A 265 -19.50 -4.64 -1.68
C SER A 265 -20.28 -3.93 -2.79
N TRP A 266 -20.65 -2.66 -2.58
CA TRP A 266 -21.35 -1.86 -3.59
C TRP A 266 -20.51 -1.66 -4.85
N TYR A 267 -19.20 -1.54 -4.69
CA TYR A 267 -18.23 -1.34 -5.77
C TYR A 267 -17.88 -2.65 -6.47
N TRP A 268 -17.67 -3.74 -5.71
CA TRP A 268 -17.23 -5.02 -6.26
C TRP A 268 -18.26 -5.63 -7.20
N GLU A 269 -19.56 -5.50 -6.88
CA GLU A 269 -20.67 -5.99 -7.72
C GLU A 269 -20.75 -5.30 -9.09
N LYS A 270 -20.12 -4.12 -9.24
CA LYS A 270 -20.08 -3.35 -10.49
C LYS A 270 -18.89 -3.67 -11.39
N GLY A 271 -17.98 -4.53 -10.94
CA GLY A 271 -16.80 -4.96 -11.70
C GLY A 271 -15.67 -3.92 -11.72
N THR A 272 -14.82 -3.99 -12.74
CA THR A 272 -13.58 -3.18 -12.85
C THR A 272 -13.73 -1.95 -13.74
N SER A 273 -14.85 -1.78 -14.45
CA SER A 273 -15.07 -0.68 -15.40
C SER A 273 -15.66 0.59 -14.79
N ILE A 274 -15.52 0.76 -13.48
CA ILE A 274 -16.00 1.94 -12.73
C ILE A 274 -14.84 2.59 -11.98
N SER A 275 -14.93 3.89 -11.74
CA SER A 275 -14.06 4.58 -10.78
C SER A 275 -14.38 4.12 -9.37
N LYS A 276 -13.34 3.81 -8.60
CA LYS A 276 -13.44 3.38 -7.20
C LYS A 276 -12.48 4.21 -6.35
N PRO A 277 -12.92 4.70 -5.18
CA PRO A 277 -12.06 5.53 -4.37
C PRO A 277 -10.97 4.70 -3.72
N VAL A 278 -9.73 5.20 -3.76
CA VAL A 278 -8.68 4.75 -2.84
C VAL A 278 -9.16 5.00 -1.41
N PHE A 279 -8.92 4.04 -0.50
CA PHE A 279 -9.42 4.18 0.86
C PHE A 279 -8.68 5.28 1.63
N PHE A 280 -7.40 5.06 1.91
CA PHE A 280 -6.61 5.90 2.80
C PHE A 280 -5.38 6.41 2.06
N ARG A 281 -5.34 7.73 1.80
CA ARG A 281 -4.16 8.36 1.22
C ARG A 281 -3.33 9.06 2.30
N LEU A 282 -2.11 8.57 2.49
CA LEU A 282 -1.07 9.27 3.24
C LEU A 282 -0.24 10.07 2.26
N LYS A 283 -0.17 11.38 2.46
CA LYS A 283 0.64 12.26 1.60
C LYS A 283 1.47 13.18 2.49
N LYS A 284 2.80 13.07 2.42
CA LYS A 284 3.70 13.86 3.28
C LYS A 284 3.37 13.72 4.76
N VAL A 285 3.19 12.46 5.18
CA VAL A 285 3.08 12.10 6.60
C VAL A 285 4.50 11.79 7.07
N LEU A 286 4.99 12.58 8.02
CA LEU A 286 6.39 12.59 8.43
C LEU A 286 6.53 12.27 9.91
N SER A 287 7.53 11.48 10.29
CA SER A 287 7.84 11.16 11.69
C SER A 287 6.62 10.68 12.49
N SER A 288 5.72 9.93 11.86
CA SER A 288 4.39 9.64 12.41
C SER A 288 4.17 8.14 12.65
N THR A 289 3.16 7.79 13.44
CA THR A 289 2.74 6.41 13.66
C THR A 289 1.24 6.25 13.43
N LEU A 290 0.87 5.22 12.68
CA LEU A 290 -0.50 4.74 12.50
C LEU A 290 -0.60 3.33 13.08
N GLU A 291 -1.50 3.10 14.03
CA GLU A 291 -1.52 1.84 14.76
C GLU A 291 -2.90 1.34 15.21
N ASN A 292 -3.04 0.02 15.32
CA ASN A 292 -4.09 -0.68 16.09
C ASN A 292 -5.57 -0.49 15.66
N PHE A 293 -5.85 0.06 14.48
CA PHE A 293 -7.22 0.20 13.96
C PHE A 293 -7.53 -0.75 12.79
N ASN A 294 -8.82 -0.85 12.47
CA ASN A 294 -9.33 -1.79 11.48
C ASN A 294 -9.86 -1.04 10.25
N ILE A 295 -9.53 -1.52 9.05
CA ILE A 295 -10.15 -1.13 7.79
C ILE A 295 -10.89 -2.34 7.25
N LYS A 296 -12.13 -2.10 6.80
CA LYS A 296 -13.00 -3.15 6.30
C LYS A 296 -13.55 -2.80 4.93
N ASN A 297 -13.67 -3.81 4.07
CA ASN A 297 -14.34 -3.73 2.78
C ASN A 297 -13.83 -2.57 1.92
N SER A 298 -12.54 -2.55 1.61
CA SER A 298 -11.99 -1.49 0.76
C SER A 298 -12.62 -1.53 -0.64
N PRO A 299 -13.10 -0.39 -1.19
CA PRO A 299 -13.62 -0.35 -2.57
C PRO A 299 -12.60 -0.80 -3.61
N TYR A 300 -11.34 -0.44 -3.38
CA TYR A 300 -10.18 -0.59 -4.26
C TYR A 300 -8.93 -0.68 -3.37
N ARG A 301 -7.81 -0.09 -3.79
CA ARG A 301 -6.55 -0.01 -3.06
C ARG A 301 -6.74 0.65 -1.69
N THR A 302 -6.18 0.03 -0.65
CA THR A 302 -6.40 0.42 0.74
C THR A 302 -5.52 1.59 1.14
N PHE A 303 -4.20 1.39 1.30
CA PHE A 303 -3.29 2.48 1.56
C PHE A 303 -2.57 2.94 0.30
N SER A 304 -2.67 4.23 -0.01
CA SER A 304 -1.82 4.91 -0.99
C SER A 304 -0.87 5.83 -0.22
N ILE A 305 0.40 5.44 -0.12
CA ILE A 305 1.41 6.09 0.73
C ILE A 305 2.41 6.81 -0.16
N LEU A 306 2.39 8.14 -0.09
CA LEU A 306 3.12 9.01 -1.00
C LEU A 306 3.96 10.03 -0.23
N ASP A 307 5.23 10.15 -0.61
CA ASP A 307 6.14 11.19 -0.10
C ASP A 307 6.23 11.20 1.45
N CYS A 308 6.06 10.03 2.09
CA CYS A 308 6.12 9.87 3.54
C CYS A 308 7.54 9.51 3.99
N GLU A 309 7.90 9.97 5.20
CA GLU A 309 9.25 9.78 5.74
C GLU A 309 9.18 9.42 7.23
N ASP A 310 10.06 8.53 7.68
CA ASP A 310 10.16 8.13 9.10
C ASP A 310 8.81 7.75 9.73
N THR A 311 7.97 7.06 8.96
CA THR A 311 6.58 6.78 9.36
C THR A 311 6.35 5.29 9.54
N THR A 312 5.67 4.94 10.63
CA THR A 312 5.35 3.56 11.00
C THR A 312 3.87 3.28 10.86
N LEU A 313 3.52 2.18 10.19
CA LEU A 313 2.18 1.60 10.18
C LEU A 313 2.27 0.24 10.89
N THR A 314 1.56 0.04 11.99
CA THR A 314 1.70 -1.20 12.78
C THR A 314 0.40 -1.72 13.38
N GLY A 315 0.26 -3.05 13.49
CA GLY A 315 -0.91 -3.66 14.13
C GLY A 315 -2.24 -3.36 13.45
N LEU A 316 -2.23 -2.98 12.16
CA LEU A 316 -3.43 -2.68 11.40
C LEU A 316 -4.07 -3.97 10.89
N THR A 317 -5.40 -4.01 10.85
CA THR A 317 -6.15 -5.09 10.19
C THR A 317 -6.89 -4.56 8.98
N LEU A 318 -6.53 -5.03 7.78
CA LEU A 318 -7.19 -4.72 6.51
C LEU A 318 -7.99 -5.94 6.09
N ASP A 319 -9.30 -5.90 6.25
CA ASP A 319 -10.18 -7.03 5.97
C ASP A 319 -11.16 -6.73 4.84
N SER A 320 -10.80 -7.20 3.65
CA SER A 320 -11.68 -7.25 2.48
C SER A 320 -12.05 -8.69 2.12
N SER A 321 -12.00 -9.65 3.05
CA SER A 321 -12.36 -11.06 2.80
C SER A 321 -13.81 -11.25 2.34
N ALA A 322 -14.71 -10.33 2.69
CA ALA A 322 -16.07 -10.31 2.16
C ALA A 322 -16.13 -10.15 0.63
N GLY A 323 -15.02 -9.69 0.02
CA GLY A 323 -14.84 -9.53 -1.41
C GLY A 323 -14.26 -10.76 -2.11
N ASP A 324 -13.97 -11.86 -1.42
CA ASP A 324 -13.36 -13.04 -2.04
C ASP A 324 -14.18 -13.52 -3.26
N GLY A 325 -13.49 -13.73 -4.38
CA GLY A 325 -14.08 -14.11 -5.66
C GLY A 325 -14.79 -13.00 -6.43
N THR A 326 -14.92 -11.78 -5.88
CA THR A 326 -15.65 -10.66 -6.52
C THR A 326 -14.84 -9.37 -6.59
N ALA A 327 -14.20 -8.98 -5.48
CA ALA A 327 -13.35 -7.82 -5.39
C ALA A 327 -12.08 -7.99 -6.24
N LYS A 328 -11.55 -6.85 -6.70
CA LYS A 328 -10.35 -6.75 -7.54
C LYS A 328 -9.59 -5.50 -7.14
N ASN A 329 -8.25 -5.59 -7.16
CA ASN A 329 -7.34 -4.48 -6.88
C ASN A 329 -7.58 -3.85 -5.51
N THR A 330 -7.70 -4.72 -4.50
CA THR A 330 -7.85 -4.37 -3.09
C THR A 330 -6.50 -4.36 -2.37
N ASP A 331 -5.49 -3.78 -3.00
CA ASP A 331 -4.11 -3.74 -2.53
C ASP A 331 -4.03 -3.27 -1.07
N GLY A 332 -3.12 -3.86 -0.30
CA GLY A 332 -2.90 -3.50 1.11
C GLY A 332 -2.18 -2.17 1.23
N PHE A 333 -0.92 -2.13 0.79
CA PHE A 333 -0.04 -0.97 0.88
C PHE A 333 0.63 -0.66 -0.47
N ASP A 334 0.23 0.44 -1.10
CA ASP A 334 0.88 0.99 -2.29
C ASP A 334 1.90 2.05 -1.88
N LEU A 335 3.16 1.89 -2.29
CA LEU A 335 4.26 2.79 -1.93
C LEU A 335 4.81 3.54 -3.14
N SER A 336 4.85 4.86 -3.04
CA SER A 336 5.52 5.74 -4.00
C SER A 336 6.32 6.85 -3.33
N ARG A 337 7.61 6.96 -3.68
CA ARG A 337 8.56 8.00 -3.23
C ARG A 337 8.65 8.18 -1.70
N ASN A 338 8.62 7.09 -0.95
CA ASN A 338 8.77 7.15 0.50
C ASN A 338 10.22 6.91 0.94
N VAL A 339 10.52 7.25 2.20
CA VAL A 339 11.85 7.04 2.79
C VAL A 339 11.71 6.55 4.24
N ARG A 340 12.39 5.46 4.61
CA ARG A 340 12.39 4.94 5.99
C ARG A 340 10.98 4.64 6.53
N LEU A 341 10.14 4.01 5.71
CA LEU A 341 8.85 3.47 6.16
C LEU A 341 9.03 2.14 6.91
N THR A 342 8.23 1.95 7.95
CA THR A 342 8.09 0.65 8.62
C THR A 342 6.64 0.22 8.58
N ILE A 343 6.35 -0.96 8.03
CA ILE A 343 5.03 -1.58 8.02
C ILE A 343 5.16 -2.94 8.73
N SER A 344 4.53 -3.07 9.90
CA SER A 344 4.78 -4.22 10.76
C SER A 344 3.57 -4.76 11.48
N ASP A 345 3.56 -6.07 11.74
CA ASP A 345 2.52 -6.73 12.53
C ASP A 345 1.08 -6.47 12.02
N CYS A 346 0.93 -6.15 10.73
CA CYS A 346 -0.37 -5.94 10.09
C CYS A 346 -0.95 -7.26 9.60
N THR A 347 -2.27 -7.34 9.54
CA THR A 347 -3.00 -8.45 8.93
C THR A 347 -3.78 -7.96 7.73
N VAL A 348 -3.59 -8.58 6.57
CA VAL A 348 -4.20 -8.19 5.29
C VAL A 348 -4.93 -9.39 4.70
N TYR A 349 -6.25 -9.25 4.55
CA TYR A 349 -7.11 -10.15 3.78
C TYR A 349 -7.64 -9.39 2.56
N ASN A 350 -7.15 -9.73 1.38
CA ASN A 350 -7.49 -9.02 0.16
C ASN A 350 -7.42 -9.91 -1.09
N GLN A 351 -7.54 -9.30 -2.27
CA GLN A 351 -7.60 -9.97 -3.57
C GLN A 351 -6.54 -9.44 -4.54
N ASP A 352 -5.54 -8.74 -4.02
CA ASP A 352 -4.41 -8.20 -4.80
C ASP A 352 -3.15 -8.10 -3.92
N ASP A 353 -2.16 -7.30 -4.31
CA ASP A 353 -0.89 -7.17 -3.61
C ASP A 353 -1.07 -6.81 -2.12
N CYS A 354 -0.39 -7.54 -1.23
CA CYS A 354 -0.30 -7.18 0.18
C CYS A 354 0.58 -5.94 0.34
N LEU A 355 1.69 -5.91 -0.39
CA LEU A 355 2.57 -4.77 -0.60
C LEU A 355 2.76 -4.59 -2.11
N ALA A 356 2.55 -3.39 -2.63
CA ALA A 356 2.89 -3.00 -3.99
C ALA A 356 3.83 -1.79 -3.94
N MET A 357 5.13 -2.03 -4.08
CA MET A 357 6.16 -0.98 -3.94
C MET A 357 6.64 -0.51 -5.32
N GLN A 358 6.08 0.60 -5.82
CA GLN A 358 6.54 1.20 -7.09
C GLN A 358 7.82 2.02 -6.89
N SER A 359 7.93 2.73 -5.76
CA SER A 359 9.16 3.42 -5.35
C SER A 359 9.16 3.67 -3.85
N SER A 360 10.29 3.43 -3.21
CA SER A 360 10.57 3.83 -1.82
C SER A 360 11.99 3.41 -1.43
N ASN A 361 12.57 4.10 -0.45
CA ASN A 361 13.93 3.85 0.03
C ASN A 361 13.91 3.43 1.51
N ASP A 362 14.78 2.49 1.88
CA ASP A 362 15.01 2.02 3.26
C ASP A 362 13.71 1.56 3.96
N THR A 363 12.87 0.81 3.26
CA THR A 363 11.57 0.35 3.78
C THR A 363 11.68 -0.98 4.50
N THR A 364 11.01 -1.13 5.64
CA THR A 364 10.87 -2.39 6.36
C THR A 364 9.42 -2.87 6.30
N PHE A 365 9.21 -4.12 5.87
CA PHE A 365 7.93 -4.82 5.88
C PHE A 365 8.06 -6.14 6.65
N SER A 366 7.62 -6.17 7.91
CA SER A 366 7.96 -7.29 8.81
C SER A 366 6.85 -7.78 9.72
N GLY A 367 6.78 -9.09 9.96
CA GLY A 367 5.82 -9.67 10.90
C GLY A 367 4.36 -9.63 10.42
N ASN A 368 4.13 -9.30 9.16
CA ASN A 368 2.79 -9.16 8.61
C ASN A 368 2.20 -10.54 8.22
N THR A 369 0.87 -10.62 8.24
CA THR A 369 0.12 -11.73 7.64
C THR A 369 -0.59 -11.24 6.39
N CYS A 370 -0.27 -11.84 5.25
CA CYS A 370 -0.89 -11.58 3.95
C CYS A 370 -1.70 -12.81 3.53
N SER A 371 -2.98 -12.64 3.20
CA SER A 371 -3.88 -13.75 2.88
C SER A 371 -4.82 -13.43 1.73
N GLY A 372 -5.00 -14.36 0.80
CA GLY A 372 -5.95 -14.25 -0.32
C GLY A 372 -5.43 -13.52 -1.56
N GLY A 373 -4.42 -12.66 -1.39
CA GLY A 373 -3.96 -11.71 -2.40
C GLY A 373 -2.84 -12.20 -3.32
N HIS A 374 -2.03 -11.25 -3.79
CA HIS A 374 -0.96 -11.46 -4.78
C HIS A 374 0.46 -11.44 -4.19
N GLY A 375 0.59 -11.47 -2.87
CA GLY A 375 1.87 -11.55 -2.18
C GLY A 375 2.52 -10.21 -1.89
N ILE A 376 3.84 -10.24 -1.73
CA ILE A 376 4.66 -9.07 -1.40
C ILE A 376 5.44 -8.68 -2.67
N SER A 377 5.03 -7.57 -3.29
CA SER A 377 5.48 -7.16 -4.62
C SER A 377 6.32 -5.88 -4.60
N ILE A 378 7.46 -5.92 -5.30
CA ILE A 378 8.05 -4.71 -5.91
C ILE A 378 7.44 -4.53 -7.30
N GLY A 379 6.96 -3.33 -7.57
CA GLY A 379 6.42 -2.92 -8.86
C GLY A 379 4.89 -2.86 -8.96
N SER A 380 4.31 -2.73 -10.16
CA SER A 380 5.05 -2.64 -11.43
C SER A 380 5.93 -1.39 -11.49
N LEU A 381 7.22 -1.56 -11.79
CA LEU A 381 8.19 -0.46 -11.78
C LEU A 381 8.75 -0.23 -13.19
N GLY A 382 8.79 1.04 -13.59
CA GLY A 382 9.42 1.49 -14.83
C GLY A 382 8.90 2.85 -15.27
N GLY A 383 9.81 3.71 -15.73
CA GLY A 383 9.50 5.01 -16.32
C GLY A 383 10.30 5.29 -17.60
N ASP A 384 9.93 6.34 -18.33
CA ASP A 384 10.64 6.78 -19.55
C ASP A 384 12.10 7.20 -19.26
N SER A 385 12.39 7.56 -18.01
CA SER A 385 13.71 7.87 -17.47
C SER A 385 13.71 7.55 -15.98
N VAL A 386 14.88 7.28 -15.40
CA VAL A 386 14.99 7.05 -13.95
C VAL A 386 14.73 8.35 -13.19
N THR A 387 13.63 8.40 -12.44
CA THR A 387 13.31 9.46 -11.46
C THR A 387 13.14 8.85 -10.07
N GLU A 388 12.88 9.68 -9.06
CA GLU A 388 12.53 9.21 -7.71
C GLU A 388 11.31 8.26 -7.68
N SER A 389 10.43 8.32 -8.69
CA SER A 389 9.27 7.41 -8.78
C SER A 389 9.62 6.03 -9.35
N ASP A 390 10.85 5.84 -9.83
CA ASP A 390 11.32 4.66 -10.54
C ASP A 390 12.48 3.97 -9.80
N ILE A 391 12.63 4.25 -8.50
CA ILE A 391 13.70 3.74 -7.64
C ILE A 391 13.11 3.03 -6.43
N VAL A 392 13.56 1.80 -6.23
CA VAL A 392 13.45 1.04 -4.98
C VAL A 392 14.86 0.73 -4.49
N SER A 393 15.17 1.14 -3.26
CA SER A 393 16.46 0.86 -2.63
C SER A 393 16.28 0.42 -1.18
N GLY A 394 16.92 -0.66 -0.77
CA GLY A 394 16.97 -1.05 0.64
C GLY A 394 15.63 -1.52 1.22
N LEU A 395 14.87 -2.34 0.48
CA LEU A 395 13.69 -3.01 1.03
C LEU A 395 14.11 -4.18 1.93
N THR A 396 13.59 -4.23 3.15
CA THR A 396 13.71 -5.38 4.07
C THR A 396 12.35 -6.01 4.30
N VAL A 397 12.15 -7.23 3.84
CA VAL A 397 10.94 -8.04 4.04
C VAL A 397 11.26 -9.21 4.96
N LYS A 398 10.75 -9.22 6.19
CA LYS A 398 11.17 -10.20 7.19
C LYS A 398 10.05 -10.82 8.02
N ASN A 399 10.13 -12.13 8.29
CA ASN A 399 9.22 -12.83 9.22
C ASN A 399 7.73 -12.69 8.86
N ASN A 400 7.39 -12.53 7.57
CA ASN A 400 6.00 -12.43 7.15
C ASN A 400 5.42 -13.82 6.90
N LYS A 401 4.09 -13.93 7.05
CA LYS A 401 3.32 -15.11 6.68
C LYS A 401 2.48 -14.80 5.45
N ILE A 402 2.64 -15.57 4.38
CA ILE A 402 1.91 -15.41 3.12
C ILE A 402 1.09 -16.67 2.89
N VAL A 403 -0.23 -16.52 2.78
CA VAL A 403 -1.19 -17.63 2.86
C VAL A 403 -2.21 -17.52 1.75
N ASP A 404 -2.61 -18.64 1.15
CA ASP A 404 -3.72 -18.69 0.18
C ASP A 404 -3.60 -17.58 -0.89
N SER A 405 -2.38 -17.36 -1.39
CA SER A 405 -2.03 -16.22 -2.23
C SER A 405 -1.46 -16.68 -3.57
N VAL A 406 -1.65 -15.87 -4.61
CA VAL A 406 -1.11 -16.17 -5.94
C VAL A 406 0.42 -16.21 -5.90
N ASN A 407 1.06 -15.25 -5.23
CA ASN A 407 2.51 -15.21 -5.13
C ASN A 407 2.97 -15.08 -3.67
N GLY A 408 4.19 -15.54 -3.40
CA GLY A 408 4.94 -15.25 -2.20
C GLY A 408 5.65 -13.91 -2.36
N ILE A 409 6.88 -13.98 -2.84
CA ILE A 409 7.73 -12.83 -3.14
C ILE A 409 7.62 -12.52 -4.64
N ARG A 410 7.38 -11.25 -5.01
CA ARG A 410 7.24 -10.86 -6.41
C ARG A 410 8.03 -9.60 -6.75
N ILE A 411 8.66 -9.58 -7.90
CA ILE A 411 9.24 -8.38 -8.54
C ILE A 411 8.74 -8.34 -9.97
N LYS A 412 8.08 -7.25 -10.37
CA LYS A 412 7.53 -7.03 -11.71
C LYS A 412 8.01 -5.71 -12.28
N THR A 413 8.78 -5.74 -13.38
CA THR A 413 9.27 -4.52 -14.05
C THR A 413 8.71 -4.38 -15.45
N ILE A 414 8.43 -3.14 -15.84
CA ILE A 414 7.67 -2.84 -17.06
C ILE A 414 8.59 -2.93 -18.28
N ILE A 415 8.12 -3.57 -19.35
CA ILE A 415 8.82 -3.71 -20.63
C ILE A 415 9.31 -2.36 -21.16
N ASP A 416 10.49 -2.36 -21.76
CA ASP A 416 11.15 -1.22 -22.43
C ASP A 416 11.47 0.03 -21.57
N LEU A 417 10.99 0.09 -20.33
CA LEU A 417 11.16 1.21 -19.39
C LEU A 417 12.38 1.05 -18.47
N TYR A 418 12.80 2.17 -17.87
CA TYR A 418 13.99 2.29 -17.02
C TYR A 418 13.60 2.45 -15.55
N GLY A 419 14.53 2.10 -14.66
CA GLY A 419 14.36 2.22 -13.22
C GLY A 419 15.48 1.49 -12.48
N THR A 420 15.40 1.47 -11.16
CA THR A 420 16.38 0.79 -10.31
C THR A 420 15.68 0.09 -9.16
N ILE A 421 16.00 -1.18 -8.98
CA ILE A 421 15.69 -1.98 -7.79
C ILE A 421 17.04 -2.46 -7.26
N THR A 422 17.38 -2.09 -6.02
CA THR A 422 18.65 -2.50 -5.42
C THR A 422 18.53 -2.80 -3.93
N GLY A 423 19.26 -3.79 -3.45
CA GLY A 423 19.36 -4.09 -2.01
C GLY A 423 18.06 -4.57 -1.37
N ALA A 424 17.20 -5.26 -2.13
CA ALA A 424 15.99 -5.86 -1.56
C ALA A 424 16.34 -7.20 -0.88
N THR A 425 15.96 -7.33 0.39
CA THR A 425 16.26 -8.50 1.23
C THR A 425 14.97 -9.11 1.76
N TYR A 426 14.75 -10.38 1.47
CA TYR A 426 13.64 -11.19 1.95
C TYR A 426 14.17 -12.27 2.88
N THR A 427 13.85 -12.22 4.17
CA THR A 427 14.40 -13.13 5.19
C THR A 427 13.31 -13.79 6.02
N ASP A 428 13.43 -15.10 6.26
CA ASP A 428 12.61 -15.84 7.22
C ASP A 428 11.09 -15.73 6.97
N ASN A 429 10.67 -15.58 5.71
CA ASN A 429 9.25 -15.53 5.34
C ASN A 429 8.68 -16.95 5.19
N THR A 430 7.41 -17.14 5.54
CA THR A 430 6.75 -18.46 5.50
C THR A 430 5.56 -18.45 4.55
N LEU A 431 5.46 -19.47 3.71
CA LEU A 431 4.40 -19.66 2.71
C LEU A 431 3.45 -20.79 3.12
N SER A 432 2.16 -20.65 2.80
CA SER A 432 1.18 -21.73 2.96
C SER A 432 0.15 -21.65 1.84
N ASN A 433 0.00 -22.73 1.06
CA ASN A 433 -0.92 -22.77 -0.08
C ASN A 433 -0.75 -21.56 -1.03
N VAL A 434 0.47 -21.33 -1.49
CA VAL A 434 0.81 -20.26 -2.44
C VAL A 434 0.95 -20.84 -3.84
N GLU A 435 0.59 -20.12 -4.90
CA GLU A 435 0.82 -20.64 -6.26
C GLU A 435 2.31 -20.55 -6.63
N ASN A 436 2.89 -19.36 -6.62
CA ASN A 436 4.30 -19.14 -6.97
C ASN A 436 5.10 -18.58 -5.79
N ALA A 437 6.13 -19.28 -5.31
CA ALA A 437 6.88 -18.83 -4.13
C ALA A 437 7.75 -17.59 -4.42
N ILE A 438 8.49 -17.60 -5.53
CA ILE A 438 9.38 -16.52 -5.96
C ILE A 438 9.08 -16.20 -7.42
N VAL A 439 8.60 -14.99 -7.68
CA VAL A 439 8.29 -14.47 -9.01
C VAL A 439 9.18 -13.28 -9.31
N ILE A 440 10.01 -13.34 -10.35
CA ILE A 440 10.81 -12.18 -10.79
C ILE A 440 10.73 -12.05 -12.30
N HIS A 441 10.01 -11.03 -12.74
CA HIS A 441 9.65 -10.82 -14.14
C HIS A 441 10.05 -9.42 -14.60
N SER A 442 10.71 -9.37 -15.75
CA SER A 442 11.08 -8.11 -16.40
C SER A 442 10.39 -7.95 -17.78
N ASP A 443 9.21 -8.54 -17.90
CA ASP A 443 8.36 -8.59 -19.09
C ASP A 443 6.91 -8.13 -18.81
N TYR A 444 6.70 -7.35 -17.74
CA TYR A 444 5.35 -6.89 -17.38
C TYR A 444 4.85 -5.80 -18.33
N SER A 445 3.63 -5.95 -18.81
CA SER A 445 2.94 -4.99 -19.68
C SER A 445 1.74 -4.39 -18.96
N LYS A 446 1.74 -3.06 -18.75
CA LYS A 446 0.57 -2.36 -18.19
C LYS A 446 -0.65 -2.39 -19.11
N SER A 447 -0.44 -2.40 -20.43
CA SER A 447 -1.55 -2.42 -21.39
C SER A 447 -2.24 -3.78 -21.47
N GLU A 448 -1.47 -4.86 -21.28
CA GLU A 448 -2.01 -6.23 -21.25
C GLU A 448 -2.40 -6.66 -19.84
N GLY A 449 -1.85 -5.99 -18.83
CA GLY A 449 -2.04 -6.31 -17.43
C GLY A 449 -1.47 -7.67 -17.05
N GLY A 450 -0.27 -7.98 -17.55
CA GLY A 450 0.34 -9.28 -17.37
C GLY A 450 1.73 -9.39 -18.01
N TYR A 451 2.24 -10.62 -18.04
CA TYR A 451 3.56 -10.94 -18.58
C TYR A 451 3.48 -11.25 -20.08
N THR A 452 4.36 -10.64 -20.87
CA THR A 452 4.36 -10.81 -22.33
C THR A 452 5.13 -12.05 -22.81
N GLY A 453 6.01 -12.60 -21.97
CA GLY A 453 7.00 -13.60 -22.34
C GLY A 453 8.28 -13.02 -22.97
N ASP A 454 8.34 -11.69 -23.18
CA ASP A 454 9.48 -11.00 -23.78
C ASP A 454 10.10 -10.03 -22.75
N ALA A 455 11.16 -10.49 -22.09
CA ALA A 455 11.86 -9.73 -21.05
C ALA A 455 12.70 -8.57 -21.62
N THR A 456 12.05 -7.45 -21.95
CA THR A 456 12.70 -6.26 -22.54
C THR A 456 12.83 -5.08 -21.59
N SER A 457 12.39 -5.20 -20.33
CA SER A 457 12.57 -4.14 -19.34
C SER A 457 14.03 -3.75 -19.20
N LYS A 458 14.27 -2.45 -18.95
CA LYS A 458 15.60 -1.86 -18.73
C LYS A 458 15.79 -1.40 -17.29
N VAL A 459 14.90 -1.83 -16.40
CA VAL A 459 15.03 -1.62 -14.96
C VAL A 459 16.17 -2.48 -14.45
N GLU A 460 17.16 -1.86 -13.80
CA GLU A 460 18.24 -2.60 -13.14
C GLU A 460 17.71 -3.29 -11.88
N ILE A 461 17.90 -4.60 -11.76
CA ILE A 461 17.49 -5.40 -10.59
C ILE A 461 18.75 -6.01 -9.98
N THR A 462 19.26 -5.37 -8.93
CA THR A 462 20.57 -5.68 -8.36
C THR A 462 20.49 -6.02 -6.88
N ASP A 463 21.45 -6.80 -6.39
CA ASP A 463 21.65 -7.05 -4.95
C ASP A 463 20.39 -7.56 -4.23
N ILE A 464 19.73 -8.55 -4.83
CA ILE A 464 18.54 -9.20 -4.28
C ILE A 464 18.96 -10.37 -3.39
N THR A 465 18.52 -10.38 -2.14
CA THR A 465 18.75 -11.50 -1.22
C THR A 465 17.43 -12.16 -0.84
N ILE A 466 17.33 -13.47 -1.02
CA ILE A 466 16.23 -14.28 -0.49
C ILE A 466 16.84 -15.38 0.38
N SER A 467 16.46 -15.42 1.66
CA SER A 467 17.02 -16.36 2.62
C SER A 467 15.96 -16.88 3.60
N GLY A 468 16.02 -18.16 3.94
CA GLY A 468 15.12 -18.76 4.94
C GLY A 468 13.66 -18.82 4.51
N LEU A 469 13.37 -18.81 3.20
CA LEU A 469 12.01 -18.96 2.68
C LEU A 469 11.56 -20.42 2.88
N SER A 470 10.44 -20.62 3.55
CA SER A 470 9.94 -21.97 3.89
C SER A 470 8.45 -22.11 3.65
N GLY A 471 7.94 -23.34 3.59
CA GLY A 471 6.49 -23.61 3.50
C GLY A 471 6.10 -24.39 2.25
N THR A 472 4.93 -24.07 1.68
CA THR A 472 4.39 -24.78 0.51
C THR A 472 3.98 -23.82 -0.60
N ALA A 473 4.37 -24.15 -1.84
CA ALA A 473 3.87 -23.51 -3.05
C ALA A 473 3.61 -24.53 -4.16
N ASN A 474 2.93 -24.15 -5.25
CA ASN A 474 2.87 -25.01 -6.44
C ASN A 474 4.23 -24.98 -7.14
N ASP A 475 4.71 -23.80 -7.52
CA ASP A 475 6.02 -23.58 -8.13
C ASP A 475 6.93 -22.78 -7.20
N ILE A 476 8.19 -23.21 -7.06
CA ILE A 476 9.19 -22.51 -6.25
C ILE A 476 9.69 -21.26 -7.00
N TYR A 477 9.97 -21.39 -8.30
CA TYR A 477 10.51 -20.31 -9.12
C TYR A 477 9.66 -20.04 -10.36
N ASP A 478 9.35 -18.77 -10.60
CA ASP A 478 8.82 -18.24 -11.86
C ASP A 478 9.63 -16.99 -12.23
N ILE A 479 10.73 -17.21 -12.97
CA ILE A 479 11.71 -16.16 -13.25
C ILE A 479 11.90 -16.02 -14.76
N LEU A 480 11.59 -14.84 -15.29
CA LEU A 480 11.88 -14.44 -16.66
C LEU A 480 12.38 -12.99 -16.68
N VAL A 481 13.69 -12.83 -16.81
CA VAL A 481 14.33 -11.52 -16.74
C VAL A 481 15.27 -11.25 -17.91
N ASN A 482 15.49 -9.97 -18.18
CA ASN A 482 16.49 -9.49 -19.10
C ASN A 482 17.88 -9.68 -18.44
N PRO A 483 18.75 -10.56 -18.99
CA PRO A 483 20.05 -10.86 -18.38
C PRO A 483 21.01 -9.66 -18.35
N ASP A 484 20.76 -8.62 -19.15
CA ASP A 484 21.63 -7.44 -19.23
C ASP A 484 21.43 -6.46 -18.05
N VAL A 485 20.36 -6.62 -17.26
CA VAL A 485 19.99 -5.67 -16.20
C VAL A 485 19.91 -6.29 -14.82
N VAL A 486 20.32 -7.55 -14.67
CA VAL A 486 20.27 -8.29 -13.40
C VAL A 486 21.66 -8.68 -12.90
N SER A 487 21.93 -8.51 -11.60
CA SER A 487 23.19 -8.95 -10.99
C SER A 487 23.12 -9.01 -9.47
N GLY A 488 24.07 -9.70 -8.81
CA GLY A 488 24.22 -9.64 -7.35
C GLY A 488 23.14 -10.40 -6.55
N TRP A 489 22.41 -11.33 -7.16
CA TRP A 489 21.36 -12.08 -6.46
C TRP A 489 21.93 -13.23 -5.62
N THR A 490 21.38 -13.45 -4.44
CA THR A 490 21.74 -14.54 -3.53
C THR A 490 20.50 -15.21 -2.96
N PHE A 491 20.27 -16.47 -3.34
CA PHE A 491 19.20 -17.30 -2.76
C PHE A 491 19.81 -18.38 -1.86
N SER A 492 19.28 -18.53 -0.65
CA SER A 492 19.80 -19.47 0.35
C SER A 492 18.68 -20.00 1.24
N ASP A 493 18.86 -21.20 1.81
CA ASP A 493 17.92 -21.79 2.77
C ASP A 493 16.45 -21.80 2.29
N ILE A 494 16.24 -22.03 0.99
CA ILE A 494 14.92 -22.18 0.38
C ILE A 494 14.44 -23.60 0.66
N THR A 495 13.48 -23.73 1.57
CA THR A 495 12.91 -24.99 2.06
C THR A 495 11.42 -25.11 1.72
N VAL A 496 11.02 -24.49 0.62
CA VAL A 496 9.65 -24.55 0.08
C VAL A 496 9.42 -25.92 -0.56
N THR A 497 8.30 -26.55 -0.22
CA THR A 497 7.81 -27.74 -0.90
C THR A 497 6.92 -27.33 -2.07
N GLY A 498 7.33 -27.68 -3.29
CA GLY A 498 6.64 -27.39 -4.55
C GLY A 498 7.43 -27.99 -5.72
N ASP A 499 6.88 -27.88 -6.92
CA ASP A 499 7.62 -28.11 -8.16
C ASP A 499 8.70 -27.02 -8.32
N THR A 500 9.81 -27.34 -8.96
CA THR A 500 10.91 -26.38 -9.11
C THR A 500 10.48 -25.12 -9.87
N GLY A 501 9.57 -25.25 -10.84
CA GLY A 501 9.18 -24.15 -11.73
C GLY A 501 10.22 -23.85 -12.82
N SER A 502 10.41 -22.59 -13.19
CA SER A 502 11.27 -22.18 -14.31
C SER A 502 12.04 -20.89 -14.06
N CYS A 503 13.24 -20.82 -14.65
CA CYS A 503 14.11 -19.65 -14.60
C CYS A 503 14.77 -19.40 -15.96
N SER A 504 14.79 -18.13 -16.37
CA SER A 504 15.47 -17.66 -17.56
C SER A 504 16.00 -16.24 -17.37
N GLY A 505 17.31 -16.07 -17.60
CA GLY A 505 18.00 -14.78 -17.59
C GLY A 505 18.56 -14.36 -16.24
N GLU A 506 18.35 -15.16 -15.20
CA GLU A 506 18.84 -14.94 -13.85
C GLU A 506 20.39 -14.89 -13.78
N PRO A 507 20.97 -14.22 -12.75
CA PRO A 507 22.42 -14.22 -12.54
C PRO A 507 22.97 -15.63 -12.29
N SER A 508 24.18 -15.93 -12.77
CA SER A 508 24.81 -17.27 -12.75
C SER A 508 24.98 -17.95 -11.38
N GLY A 509 24.80 -17.23 -10.28
CA GLY A 509 24.83 -17.76 -8.91
C GLY A 509 23.47 -18.18 -8.36
N VAL A 510 22.39 -17.89 -9.08
CA VAL A 510 21.02 -18.29 -8.72
C VAL A 510 20.71 -19.60 -9.43
N GLY A 511 20.51 -20.66 -8.65
CA GLY A 511 20.14 -21.97 -9.15
C GLY A 511 18.67 -22.25 -8.88
N CYS A 512 17.94 -22.51 -9.96
CA CYS A 512 16.70 -23.25 -9.96
C CYS A 512 17.05 -24.71 -10.33
#